data_AF-Q97V44-F1
#
_entry.id   AF-Q97V44-F1
#
_cell.length_a   1.000
_cell.length_b   1.000
_cell.length_c   1.000
_cell.angle_alpha   90.00
_cell.angle_beta   90.00
_cell.angle_gamma   90.00
#
_symmetry.space_group_name_H-M   'P 1'
#
loop_
_entity.id
_entity.type
_entity.pdbx_description
1 polymer ?
#
loop_
_entity_poly.entity_id
_entity_poly.type
_entity_poly.pdbx_seq_one_letter_code
_entity_poly.pdbx_strand_id
1 'polypeptide(L)'
;MEWRFEETFRKAITIIRRFYPDYALIGRYARNFYAPPETTLDIDFLVNVDDIEILAELIDYVRSQGYEIHPDDIGPWQYKIVIKGIRVDLVKPKGIDIDNEMISKRRVVELVNFISFLRRIWLFFMSFPP
;
A
#
# COMPACT_ATOMS: atom_id res chain seq x y z
N MET A 1 6.19 13.49 -6.34
CA MET A 1 5.49 12.21 -6.56
C MET A 1 4.49 12.43 -7.68
N GLU A 2 4.47 11.54 -8.67
CA GLU A 2 3.68 11.70 -9.89
C GLU A 2 2.17 11.48 -9.63
N TRP A 3 1.29 12.26 -10.27
CA TRP A 3 -0.17 12.19 -10.08
C TRP A 3 -0.76 10.78 -10.30
N ARG A 4 -0.15 9.98 -11.18
CA ARG A 4 -0.55 8.58 -11.48
C ARG A 4 -0.42 7.66 -10.26
N PHE A 5 0.54 7.92 -9.37
CA PHE A 5 0.71 7.16 -8.13
C PHE A 5 -0.37 7.48 -7.10
N GLU A 6 -0.86 8.72 -7.05
CA GLU A 6 -1.91 9.08 -6.10
C GLU A 6 -3.23 8.36 -6.44
N GLU A 7 -3.65 8.39 -7.71
CA GLU A 7 -4.89 7.72 -8.13
C GLU A 7 -4.80 6.20 -7.90
N THR A 8 -3.65 5.61 -8.24
CA THR A 8 -3.41 4.18 -8.04
C THR A 8 -3.41 3.82 -6.56
N PHE A 9 -2.74 4.63 -5.72
CA PHE A 9 -2.73 4.43 -4.27
C PHE A 9 -4.14 4.48 -3.66
N ARG A 10 -4.97 5.44 -4.08
CA ARG A 10 -6.37 5.53 -3.62
C ARG A 10 -7.20 4.30 -4.01
N LYS A 11 -7.01 3.79 -5.22
CA LYS A 11 -7.66 2.54 -5.68
C LYS A 11 -7.16 1.34 -4.89
N ALA A 12 -5.84 1.21 -4.72
CA ALA A 12 -5.22 0.17 -3.93
C ALA A 12 -5.76 0.14 -2.50
N ILE A 13 -5.81 1.28 -1.80
CA ILE A 13 -6.41 1.36 -0.46
C ILE A 13 -7.86 0.91 -0.45
N THR A 14 -8.66 1.31 -1.45
CA THR A 14 -10.08 0.95 -1.51
C THR A 14 -10.26 -0.56 -1.64
N ILE A 15 -9.43 -1.21 -2.46
CA ILE A 15 -9.43 -2.67 -2.62
C ILE A 15 -8.93 -3.32 -1.33
N ILE A 16 -7.75 -2.95 -0.85
CA ILE A 16 -7.08 -3.61 0.29
C ILE A 16 -7.92 -3.49 1.55
N ARG A 17 -8.41 -2.30 1.89
CA ARG A 17 -9.22 -2.09 3.11
C ARG A 17 -10.51 -2.92 3.12
N ARG A 18 -11.03 -3.32 1.95
CA ARG A 18 -12.22 -4.16 1.84
C ARG A 18 -11.95 -5.61 2.29
N PHE A 19 -10.78 -6.16 1.97
CA PHE A 19 -10.44 -7.56 2.23
C PHE A 19 -9.52 -7.74 3.44
N TYR A 20 -8.61 -6.79 3.66
CA TYR A 20 -7.60 -6.79 4.72
C TYR A 20 -7.64 -5.46 5.47
N PRO A 21 -8.60 -5.23 6.39
CA PRO A 21 -8.72 -3.97 7.12
C PRO A 21 -7.50 -3.71 8.05
N ASP A 22 -6.86 -4.78 8.49
CA ASP A 22 -5.63 -4.76 9.29
C ASP A 22 -4.41 -4.78 8.38
N TYR A 23 -4.24 -3.70 7.60
CA TYR A 23 -3.09 -3.49 6.73
C TYR A 23 -2.15 -2.41 7.26
N ALA A 24 -0.91 -2.41 6.75
CA ALA A 24 0.00 -1.29 6.86
C ALA A 24 0.69 -0.99 5.54
N LEU A 25 0.82 0.29 5.21
CA LEU A 25 1.66 0.76 4.11
C LEU A 25 3.12 0.70 4.54
N ILE A 26 3.97 0.06 3.74
CA ILE A 26 5.40 -0.10 4.03
C ILE A 26 6.26 0.34 2.84
N GLY A 27 7.56 0.06 2.91
CA GLY A 27 8.49 0.29 1.81
C GLY A 27 8.78 1.77 1.52
N ARG A 28 9.31 2.03 0.33
CA ARG A 28 9.73 3.40 -0.06
C ARG A 28 8.55 4.33 -0.22
N TYR A 29 7.41 3.82 -0.70
CA TYR A 29 6.20 4.63 -0.81
C TYR A 29 5.72 5.14 0.55
N ALA A 30 5.76 4.31 1.60
CA ALA A 30 5.46 4.75 2.98
C ALA A 30 6.42 5.83 3.48
N ARG A 31 7.72 5.71 3.16
CA ARG A 31 8.75 6.66 3.59
C ARG A 31 8.49 8.09 3.14
N ASN A 32 7.88 8.26 1.98
CA ASN A 32 7.54 9.56 1.40
C ASN A 32 6.53 10.36 2.23
N PHE A 33 5.91 9.76 3.26
CA PHE A 33 5.00 10.45 4.17
C PHE A 33 5.67 11.08 5.40
N TYR A 34 6.94 10.76 5.67
CA TYR A 34 7.63 11.22 6.90
C TYR A 34 9.10 11.55 6.70
N ALA A 35 9.63 11.40 5.50
CA ALA A 35 11.00 11.76 5.13
C ALA A 35 11.01 12.44 3.75
N PRO A 36 12.15 13.02 3.33
CA PRO A 36 12.29 13.56 1.99
C PRO A 36 11.89 12.51 0.94
N PRO A 37 11.07 12.90 -0.05
CA PRO A 37 10.48 11.95 -0.96
C PRO A 37 11.51 11.35 -1.93
N GLU A 38 11.45 10.04 -2.09
CA GLU A 38 12.23 9.26 -3.05
C GLU A 38 11.32 8.71 -4.15
N THR A 39 11.87 8.56 -5.35
CA THR A 39 11.16 7.91 -6.46
C THR A 39 11.02 6.42 -6.18
N THR A 40 9.83 5.86 -6.42
CA THR A 40 9.53 4.43 -6.28
C THR A 40 8.69 3.97 -7.46
N LEU A 41 8.72 2.67 -7.75
CA LEU A 41 8.01 2.07 -8.89
C LEU A 41 6.76 1.28 -8.47
N ASP A 42 6.59 1.12 -7.17
CA ASP A 42 5.66 0.21 -6.52
C ASP A 42 5.10 0.79 -5.21
N ILE A 43 4.04 0.15 -4.72
CA ILE A 43 3.38 0.46 -3.46
C ILE A 43 3.27 -0.83 -2.66
N ASP A 44 3.94 -0.90 -1.51
CA ASP A 44 3.99 -2.12 -0.69
C ASP A 44 3.01 -2.06 0.47
N PHE A 45 2.22 -3.12 0.64
CA PHE A 45 1.32 -3.30 1.76
C PHE A 45 1.62 -4.58 2.52
N LEU A 46 1.79 -4.44 3.83
CA LEU A 46 1.79 -5.55 4.76
C LEU A 46 0.32 -5.96 5.02
N VAL A 47 -0.05 -7.19 4.65
CA VAL A 47 -1.40 -7.74 4.76
C VAL A 47 -1.36 -9.23 5.12
N ASN A 48 -2.39 -9.73 5.80
CA ASN A 48 -2.46 -11.13 6.17
C ASN A 48 -3.18 -11.95 5.08
N VAL A 49 -2.40 -12.51 4.15
CA VAL A 49 -2.91 -13.32 3.02
C VAL A 49 -3.08 -14.81 3.35
N ASP A 50 -3.04 -15.21 4.61
CA ASP A 50 -3.18 -16.63 5.00
C ASP A 50 -4.62 -17.13 4.89
N ASP A 51 -5.60 -16.23 4.94
CA ASP A 51 -7.00 -16.58 4.76
C ASP A 51 -7.26 -16.83 3.27
N ILE A 52 -7.34 -18.11 2.93
CA ILE A 52 -7.51 -18.60 1.55
C ILE A 52 -8.84 -18.15 0.95
N GLU A 53 -9.91 -18.06 1.74
CA GLU A 53 -11.23 -17.66 1.26
C GLU A 53 -11.23 -16.17 0.90
N ILE A 54 -10.70 -15.33 1.78
CA ILE A 54 -10.53 -13.88 1.53
C ILE A 54 -9.61 -13.64 0.34
N LEU A 55 -8.52 -14.41 0.22
CA LEU A 55 -7.57 -14.29 -0.89
C LEU A 55 -8.19 -14.65 -2.23
N ALA A 56 -9.01 -15.71 -2.28
CA ALA A 56 -9.76 -16.07 -3.49
C ALA A 56 -10.72 -14.95 -3.91
N GLU A 57 -11.50 -14.41 -2.96
CA GLU A 57 -12.41 -13.29 -3.23
C GLU A 57 -11.68 -12.04 -3.69
N LEU A 58 -10.50 -11.74 -3.14
CA LEU A 58 -9.65 -10.64 -3.59
C LEU A 58 -9.24 -10.83 -5.06
N ILE A 59 -8.72 -12.02 -5.42
CA ILE A 59 -8.25 -12.32 -6.78
C ILE A 59 -9.39 -12.11 -7.78
N ASP A 60 -10.56 -12.67 -7.51
CA ASP A 60 -11.74 -12.53 -8.36
C ASP A 60 -12.22 -11.08 -8.44
N TYR A 61 -12.24 -10.37 -7.31
CA TYR A 61 -12.61 -8.96 -7.28
C TYR A 61 -11.65 -8.11 -8.11
N VAL A 62 -10.33 -8.27 -7.93
CA VAL A 62 -9.32 -7.51 -8.68
C VAL A 62 -9.46 -7.75 -10.18
N ARG A 63 -9.67 -8.99 -10.61
CA ARG A 63 -9.97 -9.35 -12.01
C ARG A 63 -11.25 -8.69 -12.52
N SER A 64 -12.32 -8.69 -11.71
CA SER A 64 -13.59 -8.04 -12.08
C SER A 64 -13.47 -6.53 -12.31
N GLN A 65 -12.46 -5.89 -11.71
CA GLN A 65 -12.16 -4.47 -11.92
C GLN A 65 -11.30 -4.21 -13.19
N GLY A 66 -10.92 -5.27 -13.92
CA GLY A 66 -10.05 -5.18 -15.08
C GLY A 66 -8.57 -4.94 -14.74
N TYR A 67 -8.14 -5.33 -13.54
CA TYR A 67 -6.75 -5.25 -13.10
C TYR A 67 -6.08 -6.63 -13.17
N GLU A 68 -4.75 -6.63 -13.27
CA GLU A 68 -3.95 -7.86 -13.27
C GLU A 68 -3.51 -8.20 -11.84
N ILE A 69 -3.43 -9.50 -11.52
CA ILE A 69 -2.91 -10.00 -10.24
C ILE A 69 -2.00 -11.22 -10.46
N HIS A 70 -0.86 -11.24 -9.76
CA HIS A 70 0.14 -12.30 -9.86
C HIS A 70 0.73 -12.66 -8.48
N PRO A 71 0.89 -13.96 -8.13
CA PRO A 71 0.39 -15.10 -8.87
C PRO A 71 -1.15 -15.10 -8.92
N ASP A 72 -1.71 -15.84 -9.87
CA ASP A 72 -3.14 -15.84 -10.14
C ASP A 72 -3.85 -17.09 -9.55
N ASP A 73 -3.07 -17.90 -8.83
CA ASP A 73 -3.43 -19.01 -7.97
C ASP A 73 -3.24 -18.68 -6.48
N ILE A 74 -3.84 -19.51 -5.62
CA ILE A 74 -3.82 -19.38 -4.16
C ILE A 74 -2.59 -20.09 -3.60
N GLY A 75 -1.84 -19.42 -2.73
CA GLY A 75 -0.75 -20.02 -1.98
C GLY A 75 0.00 -19.03 -1.08
N PRO A 76 1.07 -19.48 -0.39
CA PRO A 76 1.82 -18.70 0.60
C PRO A 76 2.82 -17.75 -0.08
N TRP A 77 2.35 -17.00 -1.08
CA TRP A 77 3.16 -16.16 -1.95
C TRP A 77 3.00 -14.68 -1.61
N GLN A 78 3.88 -13.86 -2.17
CA GLN A 78 3.63 -12.43 -2.30
C GLN A 78 2.76 -12.19 -3.53
N TYR A 79 1.71 -11.39 -3.36
CA TYR A 79 0.78 -11.05 -4.45
C TYR A 79 1.07 -9.66 -4.99
N LYS A 80 0.88 -9.48 -6.29
CA LYS A 80 1.18 -8.26 -7.02
C LYS A 80 -0.03 -7.88 -7.83
N ILE A 81 -0.63 -6.73 -7.53
CA ILE A 81 -1.71 -6.17 -8.31
C ILE A 81 -1.13 -5.10 -9.23
N VAL A 82 -1.47 -5.14 -10.52
CA VAL A 82 -1.07 -4.10 -11.47
C VAL A 82 -2.28 -3.22 -11.76
N ILE A 83 -2.22 -1.97 -11.31
CA ILE A 83 -3.26 -0.96 -11.53
C ILE A 83 -2.67 0.14 -12.40
N LYS A 84 -3.17 0.29 -13.63
CA LYS A 84 -2.69 1.32 -14.59
C LYS A 84 -1.17 1.30 -14.80
N GLY A 85 -0.56 0.11 -14.80
CA GLY A 85 0.88 -0.08 -14.97
C GLY A 85 1.74 0.19 -13.73
N ILE A 86 1.13 0.51 -12.58
CA ILE A 86 1.83 0.65 -11.30
C ILE A 86 1.62 -0.62 -10.49
N ARG A 87 2.71 -1.12 -9.90
CA ARG A 87 2.72 -2.34 -9.08
C ARG A 87 2.28 -2.04 -7.65
N VAL A 88 1.37 -2.85 -7.12
CA VAL A 88 0.95 -2.84 -5.73
C VAL A 88 1.24 -4.21 -5.14
N ASP A 89 2.21 -4.28 -4.25
CA ASP A 89 2.66 -5.53 -3.64
C ASP A 89 1.93 -5.77 -2.33
N LEU A 90 1.37 -6.96 -2.18
CA LEU A 90 0.76 -7.49 -0.97
C LEU A 90 1.73 -8.50 -0.38
N VAL A 91 2.33 -8.16 0.75
CA VAL A 91 3.41 -8.93 1.35
C VAL A 91 3.03 -9.42 2.74
N LYS A 92 3.42 -10.66 3.03
CA LYS A 92 3.45 -11.22 4.38
C LYS A 92 4.83 -11.87 4.63
N PRO A 93 5.77 -11.15 5.25
CA PRO A 93 7.07 -11.71 5.59
C PRO A 93 6.95 -12.85 6.60
N LYS A 94 7.77 -13.89 6.45
CA LYS A 94 7.81 -15.02 7.39
C LYS A 94 8.19 -14.54 8.79
N GLY A 95 7.42 -14.96 9.80
CA GLY A 95 7.66 -14.61 11.21
C GLY A 95 7.18 -13.22 11.61
N ILE A 96 6.42 -12.53 10.75
CA ILE A 96 5.68 -11.33 11.12
C ILE A 96 4.21 -11.68 11.22
N ASP A 97 3.69 -11.63 12.44
CA ASP A 97 2.26 -11.70 12.69
C ASP A 97 1.66 -10.30 12.61
N ILE A 98 0.60 -10.17 11.82
CA ILE A 98 -0.17 -8.93 11.70
C ILE A 98 -1.25 -9.00 12.77
N ASP A 99 -0.84 -8.66 13.99
CA ASP A 99 -1.65 -8.73 15.19
C ASP A 99 -2.04 -7.34 15.71
N ASN A 100 -2.81 -7.32 16.80
CA ASN A 100 -3.24 -6.06 17.42
C ASN A 100 -2.06 -5.20 17.88
N GLU A 101 -0.93 -5.80 18.26
CA GLU A 101 0.25 -5.05 18.67
C GLU A 101 0.87 -4.31 17.48
N MET A 102 1.09 -5.01 16.36
CA MET A 102 1.59 -4.42 15.12
C MET A 102 0.66 -3.31 14.62
N ILE A 103 -0.66 -3.59 14.62
CA ILE A 103 -1.68 -2.63 14.21
C ILE A 103 -1.71 -1.41 15.13
N SER A 104 -1.52 -1.57 16.44
CA SER A 104 -1.47 -0.44 17.39
C SER A 104 -0.26 0.47 17.18
N LYS A 105 0.85 -0.07 16.68
CA LYS A 105 2.09 0.66 16.39
C LYS A 105 2.07 1.36 15.03
N ARG A 106 1.09 1.07 14.17
CA ARG A 106 0.98 1.70 12.85
C ARG A 106 0.64 3.19 12.98
N ARG A 107 1.28 4.03 12.18
CA ARG A 107 0.92 5.45 12.11
C ARG A 107 -0.29 5.63 11.21
N VAL A 108 -1.31 6.31 11.71
CA VAL A 108 -2.48 6.71 10.91
C VAL A 108 -2.15 8.04 10.23
N VAL A 109 -2.31 8.09 8.91
CA VAL A 109 -2.09 9.30 8.12
C VAL A 109 -3.41 9.67 7.45
N GLU A 110 -3.94 10.86 7.77
CA GLU A 110 -5.11 11.39 7.08
C GLU A 110 -4.73 12.03 5.75
N LEU A 111 -5.35 11.56 4.67
CA LEU A 111 -5.14 12.10 3.32
C LEU A 111 -6.06 13.29 3.07
N VAL A 112 -5.89 14.38 3.83
CA VAL A 112 -6.78 15.57 3.76
C VAL A 112 -6.59 16.37 2.45
N ASN A 113 -5.44 16.21 1.80
CA ASN A 113 -5.16 16.55 0.40
C ASN A 113 -3.72 16.12 0.11
N PHE A 114 -3.49 15.10 -0.71
CA PHE A 114 -2.16 14.50 -0.90
C PHE A 114 -1.13 15.51 -1.41
N ILE A 115 -1.56 16.40 -2.33
CA ILE A 115 -0.76 17.51 -2.85
C ILE A 115 -0.40 18.51 -1.74
N SER A 116 -1.35 18.87 -0.87
CA SER A 116 -1.12 19.78 0.26
C SER A 116 -0.23 19.15 1.32
N PHE A 117 -0.36 17.85 1.57
CA PHE A 117 0.45 17.10 2.52
C PHE A 117 1.92 17.02 2.08
N LEU A 118 2.18 16.68 0.81
CA LEU A 118 3.53 16.71 0.24
C LEU A 118 4.12 18.13 0.20
N ARG A 119 3.31 19.15 -0.10
CA ARG A 119 3.73 20.56 0.01
C ARG A 119 4.14 20.94 1.44
N ARG A 120 3.39 20.45 2.44
CA ARG A 120 3.65 20.74 3.86
C ARG A 120 4.93 20.07 4.34
N ILE A 121 5.19 18.84 3.91
CA ILE A 121 6.46 18.14 4.17
C ILE A 121 7.63 18.85 3.49
N TRP A 122 7.47 19.23 2.22
CA TRP A 122 8.51 19.94 1.48
C TRP A 122 8.84 21.31 2.09
N LEU A 123 7.83 22.07 2.55
CA LEU A 123 8.01 23.34 3.27
C LEU A 123 8.65 23.15 4.65
N PHE A 124 8.33 22.06 5.36
CA PHE A 124 8.95 21.73 6.65
C PHE A 124 10.46 21.49 6.51
N PHE A 125 10.89 20.77 5.47
CA PHE A 125 12.32 20.52 5.20
C PHE A 125 13.08 21.71 4.61
N MET A 126 12.42 22.69 3.99
CA MET A 126 13.07 23.94 3.58
C MET A 126 13.29 24.93 4.74
N SER A 127 12.66 24.69 5.89
CA SER A 127 12.76 25.55 7.07
C SER A 127 13.94 25.19 7.98
N PHE A 128 14.65 24.11 7.67
CA PHE A 128 15.88 23.68 8.34
C PHE A 128 16.93 23.34 7.28
N PRO A 129 17.85 24.27 6.94
CA PRO A 129 19.01 23.89 6.16
C PRO A 129 19.92 22.96 7.01
N PRO A 130 20.77 22.15 6.37
CA PRO A 130 21.65 21.20 7.05
C PRO A 130 22.59 21.86 8.05
#